data_AF-A0A852SMJ0-F1
#
_entry.id   AF-A0A852SMJ0-F1
#
_cell.length_a   1.000
_cell.length_b   1.000
_cell.length_c   1.000
_cell.angle_alpha   90.00
_cell.angle_beta   90.00
_cell.angle_gamma   90.00
#
_symmetry.space_group_name_H-M   'P 1'
#
loop_
_entity.id
_entity.type
_entity.pdbx_description
1 polymer ?
#
loop_
_entity_poly.entity_id
_entity_poly.type
_entity_poly.pdbx_seq_one_letter_code
_entity_poly.pdbx_strand_id
1 'polypeptide(L)'
;MTQTLDEISIILIYSAMAVYALAFIAFALDLARRSSTVKSAVGASASAVSTPVSASVTPELATVGGSSSSRPVRGAGADDSDAGLVSLAGVDAAGRRSIALRLGVSFTILAFVVQLAGVILRGVAASRVPWANMYEFSITGTLLIVAVFLVVLLREDLRFLGTFVTGLVLILLGVSAVNYYVSVAPLPPALQSAWLVIHVLVAILGTAFFALGGALSVIQLLQTKGDSVSRLATTLRLRFLKTLPDAETLERLAYRVNIVGFVFWTFTLIAGAIWAERAWGRYWGWDTKEVWTFIIWVIYAGYIHARATRGWRGSRSAWLAIVGFSAVLFNFGVVNVFFKGLHAYSGL
;
A
#
# COMPACT_ATOMS: atom_id res chain seq x y z
N MET A 1 -1.18 -37.31 -8.74
CA MET A 1 -0.75 -36.06 -9.41
C MET A 1 -1.38 -34.83 -8.76
N THR A 2 -2.68 -34.81 -8.47
CA THR A 2 -3.34 -33.68 -7.80
C THR A 2 -2.81 -33.42 -6.38
N GLN A 3 -2.72 -34.44 -5.53
CA GLN A 3 -2.17 -34.32 -4.17
C GLN A 3 -0.72 -33.82 -4.16
N THR A 4 0.13 -34.38 -5.02
CA THR A 4 1.55 -33.99 -5.11
C THR A 4 1.72 -32.54 -5.56
N LEU A 5 0.88 -32.02 -6.46
CA LEU A 5 0.96 -30.63 -6.91
C LEU A 5 0.44 -29.66 -5.85
N ASP A 6 -0.57 -30.06 -5.08
CA ASP A 6 -1.09 -29.27 -3.96
C ASP A 6 -0.05 -29.13 -2.84
N GLU A 7 0.62 -30.24 -2.48
CA GLU A 7 1.72 -30.23 -1.51
C GLU A 7 2.87 -29.30 -1.95
N ILE A 8 3.27 -29.37 -3.22
CA ILE A 8 4.30 -28.47 -3.77
C ILE A 8 3.82 -27.02 -3.73
N SER A 9 2.55 -26.75 -4.06
CA SER A 9 1.97 -25.41 -3.94
C SER A 9 2.13 -24.87 -2.51
N ILE A 10 1.78 -25.65 -1.49
CA ILE A 10 1.91 -25.25 -0.08
C ILE A 10 3.36 -24.93 0.27
N ILE A 11 4.31 -25.79 -0.13
CA ILE A 11 5.74 -25.56 0.09
C ILE A 11 6.20 -24.26 -0.57
N LEU A 12 5.73 -23.96 -1.78
CA LEU A 12 6.02 -22.71 -2.47
C LEU A 12 5.44 -21.50 -1.74
N ILE A 13 4.23 -21.59 -1.18
CA ILE A 13 3.65 -20.50 -0.38
C ILE A 13 4.49 -20.23 0.87
N TYR A 14 4.90 -21.25 1.63
CA TYR A 14 5.81 -21.08 2.77
C TYR A 14 7.19 -20.55 2.36
N SER A 15 7.71 -21.01 1.22
CA SER A 15 8.98 -20.52 0.66
C SER A 15 8.87 -19.04 0.27
N ALA A 16 7.77 -18.64 -0.37
CA ALA A 16 7.50 -17.23 -0.69
C ALA A 16 7.42 -16.38 0.58
N MET A 17 6.78 -16.87 1.64
CA MET A 17 6.76 -16.17 2.94
C MET A 17 8.17 -15.97 3.50
N ALA A 18 9.04 -16.99 3.45
CA ALA A 18 10.42 -16.84 3.89
C ALA A 18 11.16 -15.77 3.07
N VAL A 19 10.99 -15.75 1.75
CA VAL A 19 11.61 -14.73 0.89
C VAL A 19 11.01 -13.33 1.11
N TYR A 20 9.70 -13.20 1.32
CA TYR A 20 9.08 -11.93 1.70
C TYR A 20 9.60 -11.42 3.04
N ALA A 21 9.92 -12.30 3.99
CA ALA A 21 10.54 -11.92 5.26
C ALA A 21 11.94 -11.33 5.04
N LEU A 22 12.73 -11.92 4.13
CA LEU A 22 14.01 -11.35 3.72
C LEU A 22 13.84 -9.98 3.04
N ALA A 23 12.84 -9.84 2.16
CA ALA A 23 12.52 -8.55 1.54
C ALA A 23 12.13 -7.49 2.57
N PHE A 24 11.27 -7.86 3.53
CA PHE A 24 10.85 -6.99 4.64
C PHE A 24 12.05 -6.55 5.48
N ILE A 25 12.92 -7.47 5.87
CA ILE A 25 14.14 -7.16 6.63
C ILE A 25 15.04 -6.22 5.82
N ALA A 26 15.23 -6.46 4.52
CA ALA A 26 16.06 -5.61 3.67
C ALA A 26 15.51 -4.17 3.57
N PHE A 27 14.20 -4.00 3.36
CA PHE A 27 13.58 -2.66 3.37
C PHE A 27 13.60 -2.00 4.74
N ALA A 28 13.38 -2.76 5.82
CA ALA A 28 13.47 -2.25 7.18
C ALA A 28 14.88 -1.79 7.54
N LEU A 29 15.92 -2.54 7.13
CA LEU A 29 17.31 -2.16 7.30
C LEU A 29 17.69 -0.91 6.51
N ASP A 30 17.21 -0.78 5.27
CA ASP A 30 17.37 0.45 4.49
C ASP A 30 16.80 1.66 5.23
N LEU A 31 15.57 1.53 5.72
CA LEU A 31 14.87 2.57 6.47
C LEU A 31 15.59 2.95 7.77
N ALA A 32 16.09 1.94 8.51
CA ALA A 32 16.87 2.14 9.73
C ALA A 32 18.20 2.86 9.47
N ARG A 33 18.92 2.50 8.39
CA ARG A 33 20.18 3.15 7.98
C ARG A 33 19.94 4.60 7.55
N ARG A 34 18.87 4.87 6.80
CA ARG A 34 18.45 6.25 6.46
C ARG A 34 18.19 7.08 7.72
N SER A 35 17.57 6.49 8.73
CA SER A 35 17.32 7.18 10.01
C SER A 35 18.61 7.54 10.78
N SER A 36 19.64 6.69 10.71
CA SER A 36 20.90 6.92 11.43
C SER A 36 21.75 7.98 10.74
N THR A 37 21.77 8.02 9.41
CA THR A 37 22.46 9.10 8.65
C THR A 37 21.87 10.48 8.98
N VAL A 38 20.54 10.59 9.06
CA VAL A 38 19.85 11.82 9.50
C VAL A 38 20.25 12.20 10.92
N LYS A 39 20.40 11.23 11.84
CA LYS A 39 20.86 11.48 13.22
C LYS A 39 22.28 12.04 13.23
N SER A 40 23.20 11.44 12.45
CA SER A 40 24.60 11.89 12.37
C SER A 40 24.72 13.29 11.77
N ALA A 41 23.94 13.61 10.72
CA ALA A 41 23.93 14.94 10.10
C ALA A 41 23.41 16.03 11.07
N VAL A 42 22.32 15.75 11.79
CA VAL A 42 21.81 16.68 12.82
C VAL A 42 22.80 16.86 13.97
N GLY A 43 23.49 15.78 14.39
CA GLY A 43 24.54 15.84 15.40
C GLY A 43 25.74 16.69 14.96
N ALA A 44 26.23 16.47 13.74
CA ALA A 44 27.34 17.24 13.16
C ALA A 44 26.99 18.73 12.99
N SER A 45 25.77 19.05 12.56
CA SER A 45 25.31 20.44 12.43
C SER A 45 25.18 21.13 13.80
N ALA A 46 24.76 20.40 14.84
CA ALA A 46 24.74 20.94 16.21
C ALA A 46 26.16 21.16 16.77
N SER A 47 27.11 20.27 16.46
CA SER A 47 28.52 20.43 16.85
C SER A 47 29.22 21.58 16.10
N ALA A 48 28.89 21.81 14.84
CA ALA A 48 29.43 22.94 14.05
C ALA A 48 28.92 24.31 14.53
N VAL A 49 27.73 24.38 15.12
CA VAL A 49 27.20 25.61 15.74
C VAL A 49 27.87 25.89 17.09
N SER A 50 28.49 24.88 17.73
CA SER A 50 29.19 25.03 19.02
C SER A 50 30.68 25.37 18.92
N THR A 51 31.25 25.54 17.72
CA THR A 51 32.62 26.08 17.61
C THR A 51 32.59 27.58 17.93
N PRO A 52 33.27 28.06 18.97
CA PRO A 52 33.31 29.49 19.26
C PRO A 52 34.01 30.19 18.11
N VAL A 53 33.28 31.05 17.40
CA VAL A 53 33.87 32.02 16.49
C VAL A 53 34.68 32.97 17.37
N SER A 54 36.00 32.82 17.39
CA SER A 54 36.89 33.84 17.93
C SER A 54 36.75 35.08 17.06
N ALA A 55 35.87 35.99 17.48
CA ALA A 55 35.69 37.28 16.86
C ALA A 55 36.92 38.15 17.19
N SER A 56 37.86 38.26 16.26
CA SER A 56 38.79 39.39 16.23
C SER A 56 38.02 40.63 15.77
N VAL A 57 37.54 41.41 16.72
CA VAL A 57 36.87 42.70 16.47
C VAL A 57 37.95 43.74 16.13
N THR A 58 38.01 44.15 14.87
CA THR A 58 38.58 45.44 14.48
C THR A 58 37.43 46.44 14.33
N PRO A 59 37.50 47.65 14.91
CA PRO A 59 36.42 48.63 14.76
C PRO A 59 36.54 49.31 13.39
N GLU A 60 35.52 49.15 12.55
CA GLU A 60 35.36 49.90 11.31
C GLU A 60 34.29 50.99 11.51
N LEU A 61 34.65 52.21 11.09
CA LEU A 61 33.95 53.46 11.31
C LEU A 61 32.61 53.51 10.55
N ALA A 62 31.58 54.06 11.19
CA ALA A 62 30.25 54.27 10.62
C ALA A 62 30.23 55.39 9.56
N THR A 63 29.63 55.12 8.40
CA THR A 63 29.12 56.14 7.47
C THR A 63 27.62 55.98 7.29
N VAL A 64 26.90 57.07 7.56
CA VAL A 64 25.45 57.25 7.45
C VAL A 64 25.08 57.56 6.00
N GLY A 65 24.01 56.93 5.48
CA GLY A 65 23.31 57.46 4.31
C GLY A 65 22.33 56.50 3.63
N GLY A 66 21.07 56.92 3.54
CA GLY A 66 20.20 56.60 2.40
C GLY A 66 19.05 55.62 2.63
N SER A 67 17.88 56.16 2.95
CA SER A 67 16.57 55.50 2.83
C SER A 67 16.13 55.39 1.37
N SER A 68 15.49 54.27 0.97
CA SER A 68 14.37 54.27 0.01
C SER A 68 13.65 52.92 -0.04
N SER A 69 12.37 52.99 -0.36
CA SER A 69 11.31 52.00 -0.11
C SER A 69 10.94 51.14 -1.32
N SER A 70 10.53 49.89 -1.05
CA SER A 70 9.44 49.08 -1.65
C SER A 70 9.04 49.20 -3.14
N ARG A 71 9.10 48.07 -3.89
CA ARG A 71 7.96 47.15 -4.22
C ARG A 71 8.40 45.99 -5.15
N PRO A 72 7.63 44.89 -5.23
CA PRO A 72 8.03 43.61 -5.82
C PRO A 72 7.61 43.46 -7.28
N VAL A 73 8.38 42.69 -8.06
CA VAL A 73 7.98 42.21 -9.40
C VAL A 73 7.62 40.73 -9.32
N ARG A 74 6.35 40.43 -9.59
CA ARG A 74 5.86 39.10 -9.97
C ARG A 74 6.26 38.84 -11.43
N GLY A 75 6.79 37.66 -11.70
CA GLY A 75 6.89 37.06 -13.03
C GLY A 75 6.77 35.55 -12.90
N ALA A 76 5.71 35.00 -13.48
CA ALA A 76 5.37 33.59 -13.48
C ALA A 76 6.23 32.79 -14.47
N GLY A 77 6.53 31.55 -14.12
CA GLY A 77 7.10 30.53 -15.00
C GLY A 77 6.97 29.17 -14.32
N ALA A 78 6.05 28.36 -14.84
CA ALA A 78 5.74 27.01 -14.37
C ALA A 78 6.81 25.98 -14.79
N ASP A 79 6.80 24.85 -14.10
CA ASP A 79 7.27 23.52 -14.56
C ASP A 79 8.76 23.15 -14.52
N ASP A 80 9.48 23.48 -13.44
CA ASP A 80 10.78 22.84 -13.14
C ASP A 80 10.87 22.21 -11.73
N SER A 81 9.85 22.36 -10.88
CA SER A 81 9.87 21.84 -9.50
C SER A 81 9.51 20.36 -9.38
N ASP A 82 8.86 19.76 -10.39
CA ASP A 82 8.42 18.36 -10.34
C ASP A 82 9.54 17.37 -10.70
N ALA A 83 10.55 17.79 -11.47
CA ALA A 83 11.67 16.92 -11.86
C ALA A 83 12.69 16.69 -10.71
N GLY A 84 12.85 17.67 -9.82
CA GLY A 84 13.83 17.61 -8.72
C GLY A 84 13.38 16.80 -7.50
N LEU A 85 12.06 16.65 -7.29
CA LEU A 85 11.51 15.98 -6.09
C LEU A 85 11.42 14.45 -6.22
N VAL A 86 11.42 13.93 -7.45
CA VAL A 86 11.36 12.49 -7.75
C VAL A 86 12.72 11.80 -7.49
N SER A 87 13.82 12.56 -7.41
CA SER A 87 15.18 12.02 -7.35
C SER A 87 15.65 11.54 -5.96
N LEU A 88 14.92 11.81 -4.88
CA LEU A 88 15.38 11.51 -3.50
C LEU A 88 14.92 10.14 -2.96
N ALA A 89 14.07 9.41 -3.68
CA ALA A 89 13.52 8.13 -3.20
C ALA A 89 14.50 6.94 -3.27
N GLY A 90 15.51 6.99 -4.14
CA GLY A 90 16.39 5.84 -4.43
C GLY A 90 17.86 5.96 -4.01
N VAL A 91 18.23 7.00 -3.28
CA VAL A 91 19.65 7.40 -3.10
C VAL A 91 20.00 7.48 -1.62
N ASP A 92 21.06 6.78 -1.19
CA ASP A 92 21.62 6.88 0.16
C ASP A 92 22.14 8.30 0.43
N ALA A 93 22.39 8.64 1.70
CA ALA A 93 22.93 9.94 2.15
C ALA A 93 24.22 10.40 1.43
N ALA A 94 24.85 9.54 0.63
CA ALA A 94 26.07 9.78 -0.13
C ALA A 94 25.88 9.72 -1.68
N GLY A 95 24.65 9.80 -2.21
CA GLY A 95 24.46 9.82 -3.67
C GLY A 95 24.50 8.43 -4.35
N ARG A 96 24.62 7.33 -3.59
CA ARG A 96 24.74 5.96 -4.13
C ARG A 96 23.42 5.19 -3.99
N ARG A 97 23.07 4.38 -5.00
CA ARG A 97 21.89 3.50 -4.96
C ARG A 97 22.05 2.45 -3.84
N SER A 98 21.16 2.45 -2.85
CA SER A 98 21.32 1.56 -1.69
C SER A 98 21.25 0.08 -2.06
N ILE A 99 22.20 -0.70 -1.54
CA ILE A 99 22.25 -2.15 -1.75
C ILE A 99 21.05 -2.82 -1.07
N ALA A 100 20.69 -2.37 0.14
CA ALA A 100 19.59 -2.93 0.92
C ALA A 100 18.24 -2.79 0.19
N LEU A 101 17.98 -1.66 -0.44
CA LEU A 101 16.75 -1.41 -1.21
C LEU A 101 16.71 -2.21 -2.51
N ARG A 102 17.85 -2.38 -3.20
CA ARG A 102 17.95 -3.28 -4.36
C ARG A 102 17.70 -4.73 -3.95
N LEU A 103 18.27 -5.18 -2.84
CA LEU A 103 18.03 -6.50 -2.28
C LEU A 103 16.56 -6.67 -1.90
N GLY A 104 15.95 -5.66 -1.26
CA GLY A 104 14.52 -5.65 -0.94
C GLY A 104 13.65 -5.88 -2.17
N VAL A 105 13.84 -5.09 -3.22
CA VAL A 105 13.10 -5.26 -4.49
C VAL A 105 13.38 -6.61 -5.14
N SER A 106 14.63 -7.06 -5.15
CA SER A 106 15.01 -8.35 -5.76
C SER A 106 14.36 -9.53 -5.02
N PHE A 107 14.36 -9.51 -3.69
CA PHE A 107 13.65 -10.50 -2.88
C PHE A 107 12.14 -10.41 -3.06
N THR A 108 11.55 -9.21 -3.19
CA THR A 108 10.12 -9.07 -3.52
C THR A 108 9.78 -9.70 -4.86
N ILE A 109 10.60 -9.49 -5.90
CA ILE A 109 10.40 -10.11 -7.22
C ILE A 109 10.54 -11.63 -7.13
N LEU A 110 11.55 -12.13 -6.41
CA LEU A 110 11.74 -13.57 -6.21
C LEU A 110 10.54 -14.19 -5.47
N ALA A 111 10.12 -13.57 -4.36
CA ALA A 111 8.96 -14.01 -3.58
C ALA A 111 7.68 -13.99 -4.42
N PHE A 112 7.49 -12.97 -5.26
CA PHE A 112 6.38 -12.87 -6.20
C PHE A 112 6.37 -14.05 -7.19
N VAL A 113 7.51 -14.37 -7.79
CA VAL A 113 7.62 -15.50 -8.74
C VAL A 113 7.35 -16.84 -8.04
N VAL A 114 7.90 -17.04 -6.84
CA VAL A 114 7.68 -18.26 -6.05
C VAL A 114 6.20 -18.39 -5.65
N GLN A 115 5.58 -17.29 -5.20
CA GLN A 115 4.15 -17.28 -4.86
C GLN A 115 3.28 -17.52 -6.09
N LEU A 116 3.60 -16.89 -7.23
CA LEU A 116 2.90 -17.11 -8.50
C LEU A 116 2.94 -18.57 -8.90
N ALA A 117 4.11 -19.21 -8.79
CA ALA A 117 4.24 -20.65 -9.04
C ALA A 117 3.35 -21.47 -8.09
N GLY A 118 3.30 -21.13 -6.80
CA GLY A 118 2.39 -21.76 -5.83
C GLY A 118 0.92 -21.64 -6.24
N VAL A 119 0.46 -20.43 -6.57
CA VAL A 119 -0.92 -20.16 -7.02
C VAL A 119 -1.24 -20.92 -8.30
N ILE A 120 -0.32 -20.95 -9.28
CA ILE A 120 -0.51 -21.71 -10.53
C ILE A 120 -0.63 -23.20 -10.25
N LEU A 121 0.27 -23.77 -9.44
CA LEU A 121 0.23 -25.19 -9.09
C LEU A 121 -1.06 -25.56 -8.35
N ARG A 122 -1.56 -24.69 -7.46
CA ARG A 122 -2.87 -24.87 -6.83
C ARG A 122 -4.00 -24.92 -7.86
N GLY A 123 -3.97 -24.02 -8.85
CA GLY A 123 -4.94 -24.00 -9.94
C GLY A 123 -4.88 -25.26 -10.83
N VAL A 124 -3.67 -25.72 -11.16
CA VAL A 124 -3.47 -26.96 -11.95
C VAL A 124 -3.95 -28.18 -11.15
N ALA A 125 -3.63 -28.27 -9.87
CA ALA A 125 -4.09 -29.34 -8.99
C ALA A 125 -5.63 -29.38 -8.90
N ALA A 126 -6.29 -28.21 -8.92
CA ALA A 126 -7.74 -28.08 -8.91
C ALA A 126 -8.39 -28.21 -10.30
N SER A 127 -7.60 -28.15 -11.39
CA SER A 127 -8.10 -28.04 -12.78
C SER A 127 -9.07 -26.86 -13.00
N ARG A 128 -8.84 -25.76 -12.29
CA ARG A 128 -9.65 -24.53 -12.32
C ARG A 128 -8.85 -23.35 -11.77
N VAL A 129 -9.37 -22.13 -11.92
CA VAL A 129 -8.80 -20.99 -11.19
C VAL A 129 -8.93 -21.20 -9.67
N PRO A 130 -7.86 -20.93 -8.89
CA PRO A 130 -7.81 -21.22 -7.46
C PRO A 130 -8.43 -20.07 -6.66
N TRP A 131 -9.74 -19.82 -6.84
CA TRP A 131 -10.51 -18.74 -6.20
C TRP A 131 -11.84 -19.24 -5.58
N ALA A 132 -11.84 -20.45 -5.04
CA ALA A 132 -13.06 -21.07 -4.51
C ALA A 132 -13.31 -20.83 -3.02
N ASN A 133 -12.24 -20.55 -2.24
CA ASN A 133 -12.28 -20.49 -0.78
C ASN A 133 -11.26 -19.46 -0.23
N MET A 134 -11.31 -19.18 1.07
CA MET A 134 -10.50 -18.15 1.73
C MET A 134 -8.99 -18.33 1.55
N TYR A 135 -8.47 -19.56 1.58
CA TYR A 135 -7.06 -19.80 1.32
C TYR A 135 -6.68 -19.34 -0.09
N GLU A 136 -7.43 -19.83 -1.06
CA GLU A 136 -7.29 -19.56 -2.49
C GLU A 136 -7.40 -18.06 -2.83
N PHE A 137 -8.39 -17.37 -2.25
CA PHE A 137 -8.52 -15.92 -2.36
C PHE A 137 -7.35 -15.16 -1.69
N SER A 138 -6.87 -15.61 -0.54
CA SER A 138 -5.80 -14.93 0.20
C SER A 138 -4.45 -15.04 -0.51
N ILE A 139 -4.08 -16.24 -1.00
CA ILE A 139 -2.82 -16.43 -1.73
C ILE A 139 -2.83 -15.69 -3.06
N THR A 140 -3.97 -15.60 -3.75
CA THR A 140 -4.08 -14.81 -4.98
C THR A 140 -4.13 -13.31 -4.67
N GLY A 141 -4.85 -12.90 -3.63
CA GLY A 141 -5.01 -11.49 -3.28
C GLY A 141 -3.71 -10.83 -2.84
N THR A 142 -2.93 -11.51 -2.01
CA THR A 142 -1.59 -11.06 -1.65
C THR A 142 -0.64 -11.04 -2.84
N LEU A 143 -0.76 -12.00 -3.77
CA LEU A 143 0.00 -11.99 -5.02
C LEU A 143 -0.32 -10.74 -5.86
N LEU A 144 -1.59 -10.37 -6.00
CA LEU A 144 -1.98 -9.17 -6.77
C LEU A 144 -1.63 -7.86 -6.05
N ILE A 145 -1.64 -7.81 -4.71
CA ILE A 145 -1.09 -6.67 -3.95
C ILE A 145 0.38 -6.44 -4.34
N VAL A 146 1.19 -7.51 -4.37
CA VAL A 146 2.60 -7.42 -4.76
C VAL A 146 2.75 -7.11 -6.24
N ALA A 147 1.93 -7.70 -7.12
CA ALA A 147 1.94 -7.39 -8.54
C ALA A 147 1.69 -5.88 -8.79
N VAL A 148 0.63 -5.33 -8.17
CA VAL A 148 0.31 -3.90 -8.29
C VAL A 148 1.44 -3.04 -7.72
N PHE A 149 2.02 -3.42 -6.58
CA PHE A 149 3.19 -2.73 -6.03
C PHE A 149 4.37 -2.71 -6.99
N LEU A 150 4.73 -3.84 -7.58
CA LEU A 150 5.83 -3.95 -8.54
C LEU A 150 5.55 -3.18 -9.83
N VAL A 151 4.31 -3.21 -10.34
CA VAL A 151 3.90 -2.46 -11.54
C VAL A 151 3.95 -0.95 -11.29
N VAL A 152 3.44 -0.49 -10.15
CA VAL A 152 3.53 0.94 -9.78
C VAL A 152 4.99 1.37 -9.64
N LEU A 153 5.86 0.48 -9.15
CA LEU A 153 7.31 0.73 -9.04
C LEU A 153 8.01 1.00 -10.38
N LEU A 154 7.41 0.60 -11.51
CA LEU A 154 7.93 0.88 -12.85
C LEU A 154 7.69 2.33 -13.28
N ARG A 155 6.72 3.01 -12.66
CA ARG A 155 6.29 4.37 -13.01
C ARG A 155 6.68 5.37 -11.92
N GLU A 156 6.53 4.98 -10.65
CA GLU A 156 6.68 5.81 -9.46
C GLU A 156 7.68 5.14 -8.49
N ASP A 157 8.65 5.87 -7.94
CA ASP A 157 9.61 5.30 -6.98
C ASP A 157 8.99 5.18 -5.57
N LEU A 158 8.16 4.14 -5.39
CA LEU A 158 7.52 3.80 -4.11
C LEU A 158 8.30 2.77 -3.29
N ARG A 159 9.61 2.63 -3.48
CA ARG A 159 10.40 1.59 -2.78
C ARG A 159 10.40 1.75 -1.26
N PHE A 160 10.21 2.97 -0.76
CA PHE A 160 10.02 3.23 0.68
C PHE A 160 8.76 2.58 1.26
N LEU A 161 7.77 2.28 0.42
CA LEU A 161 6.55 1.57 0.78
C LEU A 161 6.79 0.06 0.91
N GLY A 162 7.95 -0.43 0.47
CA GLY A 162 8.33 -1.84 0.44
C GLY A 162 8.15 -2.53 1.79
N THR A 163 8.66 -1.93 2.88
CA THR A 163 8.49 -2.46 4.25
C THR A 163 7.02 -2.66 4.62
N PHE A 164 6.15 -1.71 4.27
CA PHE A 164 4.73 -1.81 4.59
C PHE A 164 4.05 -2.89 3.75
N VAL A 165 4.29 -2.92 2.44
CA VAL A 165 3.66 -3.88 1.51
C VAL A 165 4.10 -5.30 1.83
N THR A 166 5.41 -5.56 1.95
CA THR A 166 5.89 -6.91 2.27
C THR A 166 5.50 -7.34 3.68
N GLY A 167 5.46 -6.41 4.63
CA GLY A 167 4.98 -6.69 5.99
C GLY A 167 3.50 -7.07 6.03
N LEU A 168 2.65 -6.32 5.34
CA LEU A 168 1.22 -6.62 5.20
C LEU A 168 1.01 -7.99 4.54
N VAL A 169 1.71 -8.26 3.43
CA VAL A 169 1.62 -9.52 2.69
C VAL A 169 2.06 -10.71 3.55
N LEU A 170 3.13 -10.57 4.34
CA LEU A 170 3.58 -11.59 5.29
C LEU A 170 2.51 -11.93 6.33
N ILE A 171 1.89 -10.91 6.92
CA ILE A 171 0.84 -11.10 7.93
C ILE A 171 -0.35 -11.82 7.29
N LEU A 172 -0.80 -11.35 6.12
CA LEU A 172 -1.95 -11.93 5.44
C LEU A 172 -1.69 -13.37 4.97
N LEU A 173 -0.50 -13.66 4.43
CA LEU A 173 -0.09 -15.03 4.07
C LEU A 173 0.03 -15.93 5.30
N GLY A 174 0.58 -15.42 6.41
CA GLY A 174 0.66 -16.17 7.67
C GLY A 174 -0.72 -16.52 8.23
N VAL A 175 -1.64 -15.55 8.25
CA VAL A 175 -3.04 -15.80 8.64
C VAL A 175 -3.67 -16.83 7.71
N SER A 176 -3.48 -16.70 6.40
CA SER A 176 -4.02 -17.63 5.41
C SER A 176 -3.49 -19.06 5.57
N ALA A 177 -2.18 -19.22 5.78
CA ALA A 177 -1.55 -20.53 5.91
C ALA A 177 -1.99 -21.25 7.19
N VAL A 178 -2.20 -20.51 8.29
CA VAL A 178 -2.56 -21.11 9.59
C VAL A 178 -4.06 -21.31 9.76
N ASN A 179 -4.88 -20.36 9.30
CA ASN A 179 -6.31 -20.33 9.64
C ASN A 179 -7.22 -20.71 8.47
N TYR A 180 -6.77 -20.53 7.23
CA TYR A 180 -7.66 -20.66 6.07
C TYR A 180 -7.37 -21.87 5.20
N TYR A 181 -6.26 -22.58 5.43
CA TYR A 181 -5.87 -23.70 4.59
C TYR A 181 -6.97 -24.78 4.52
N VAL A 182 -7.33 -25.13 3.28
CA VAL A 182 -8.25 -26.22 2.96
C VAL A 182 -7.69 -27.00 1.79
N SER A 183 -7.93 -28.30 1.75
CA SER A 183 -7.53 -29.14 0.60
C SER A 183 -8.29 -28.74 -0.67
N VAL A 184 -7.74 -29.13 -1.82
CA VAL A 184 -8.40 -28.88 -3.12
C VAL A 184 -9.77 -29.54 -3.15
N ALA A 185 -10.81 -28.73 -3.35
CA ALA A 185 -12.20 -29.17 -3.50
C ALA A 185 -12.81 -28.70 -4.82
N PRO A 186 -13.83 -29.42 -5.36
CA PRO A 186 -14.60 -28.98 -6.52
C PRO A 186 -15.32 -27.64 -6.27
N LEU A 187 -15.63 -26.91 -7.35
CA LEU A 187 -16.43 -25.70 -7.24
C LEU A 187 -17.88 -26.03 -6.91
N PRO A 188 -18.50 -25.36 -5.93
CA PRO A 188 -19.94 -25.30 -5.79
C PRO A 188 -20.61 -24.92 -7.13
N PRO A 189 -21.80 -25.45 -7.46
CA PRO A 189 -22.45 -25.20 -8.75
C PRO A 189 -22.58 -23.72 -9.13
N ALA A 190 -22.88 -22.85 -8.16
CA ALA A 190 -22.99 -21.40 -8.37
C ALA A 190 -21.68 -20.73 -8.83
N LEU A 191 -20.52 -21.35 -8.53
CA LEU A 191 -19.19 -20.85 -8.88
C LEU A 191 -18.69 -21.35 -10.24
N GLN A 192 -19.39 -22.28 -10.89
CA GLN A 192 -18.97 -22.86 -12.18
C GLN A 192 -19.38 -21.98 -13.37
N SER A 193 -18.87 -20.75 -13.42
CA SER A 193 -19.15 -19.83 -14.52
C SER A 193 -17.99 -18.88 -14.83
N ALA A 194 -17.97 -18.33 -16.05
CA ALA A 194 -16.99 -17.31 -16.45
C ALA A 194 -17.07 -16.04 -15.58
N TRP A 195 -18.21 -15.79 -14.93
CA TRP A 195 -18.40 -14.67 -14.03
C TRP A 195 -17.54 -14.74 -12.78
N LEU A 196 -17.21 -15.94 -12.31
CA LEU A 196 -16.22 -16.10 -11.25
C LEU A 196 -14.90 -15.45 -11.68
N VAL A 197 -14.47 -15.69 -12.91
CA VAL A 197 -13.18 -15.16 -13.40
C VAL A 197 -13.22 -13.64 -13.49
N ILE A 198 -14.28 -13.10 -14.09
CA ILE A 198 -14.42 -11.65 -14.33
C ILE A 198 -14.59 -10.88 -13.01
N HIS A 199 -15.55 -11.30 -12.18
CA HIS A 199 -15.90 -10.58 -10.96
C HIS A 199 -14.78 -10.65 -9.93
N VAL A 200 -14.29 -11.86 -9.63
CA VAL A 200 -13.28 -12.05 -8.58
C VAL A 200 -11.97 -11.36 -8.94
N LEU A 201 -11.50 -11.48 -10.18
CA LEU A 201 -10.26 -10.86 -10.60
C LEU A 201 -10.30 -9.34 -10.39
N VAL A 202 -11.40 -8.71 -10.82
CA VAL A 202 -11.57 -7.26 -10.68
C VAL A 202 -11.75 -6.86 -9.21
N ALA A 203 -12.43 -7.68 -8.40
CA ALA A 203 -12.53 -7.47 -6.95
C ALA A 203 -11.15 -7.45 -6.28
N ILE A 204 -10.33 -8.46 -6.56
CA ILE A 204 -8.99 -8.58 -5.97
C ILE A 204 -8.06 -7.46 -6.47
N LEU A 205 -8.14 -7.08 -7.76
CA LEU A 205 -7.42 -5.92 -8.28
C LEU A 205 -7.80 -4.63 -7.55
N GLY A 206 -9.10 -4.36 -7.36
CA GLY A 206 -9.57 -3.22 -6.58
C GLY A 206 -9.01 -3.23 -5.16
N THR A 207 -9.05 -4.38 -4.47
CA THR A 207 -8.44 -4.55 -3.14
C THR A 207 -6.94 -4.28 -3.14
N ALA A 208 -6.20 -4.70 -4.17
CA ALA A 208 -4.76 -4.46 -4.29
C ALA A 208 -4.43 -2.96 -4.36
N PHE A 209 -5.15 -2.21 -5.19
CA PHE A 209 -5.00 -0.75 -5.25
C PHE A 209 -5.36 -0.08 -3.91
N PHE A 210 -6.47 -0.48 -3.28
CA PHE A 210 -6.86 0.05 -1.97
C PHE A 210 -5.84 -0.27 -0.86
N ALA A 211 -5.16 -1.42 -0.92
CA ALA A 211 -4.09 -1.74 0.02
C ALA A 211 -2.90 -0.79 -0.11
N LEU A 212 -2.48 -0.47 -1.34
CA LEU A 212 -1.44 0.53 -1.59
C LEU A 212 -1.89 1.93 -1.17
N GLY A 213 -3.13 2.31 -1.48
CA GLY A 213 -3.68 3.61 -1.08
C GLY A 213 -3.77 3.77 0.44
N GLY A 214 -4.23 2.73 1.15
CA GLY A 214 -4.24 2.68 2.61
C GLY A 214 -2.83 2.78 3.20
N ALA A 215 -1.85 2.07 2.62
CA ALA A 215 -0.45 2.15 3.01
C ALA A 215 0.09 3.58 2.89
N LEU A 216 -0.14 4.24 1.76
CA LEU A 216 0.27 5.62 1.51
C LEU A 216 -0.40 6.59 2.50
N SER A 217 -1.68 6.39 2.80
CA SER A 217 -2.42 7.22 3.78
C SER A 217 -1.93 7.04 5.22
N VAL A 218 -1.50 5.84 5.62
CA VAL A 218 -0.85 5.62 6.93
C VAL A 218 0.44 6.43 7.02
N ILE A 219 1.28 6.39 5.98
CA ILE A 219 2.53 7.17 5.94
C ILE A 219 2.25 8.68 5.88
N GLN A 220 1.21 9.09 5.17
CA GLN A 220 0.75 10.48 5.13
C GLN A 220 0.43 11.01 6.53
N LEU A 221 -0.32 10.24 7.34
CA LEU A 221 -0.63 10.63 8.73
C LEU A 221 0.63 10.73 9.59
N LEU A 222 1.58 9.80 9.44
CA LEU A 222 2.86 9.84 10.14
C LEU A 222 3.63 11.15 9.86
N GLN A 223 3.46 11.74 8.67
CA GLN A 223 4.10 12.99 8.27
C GLN A 223 3.24 14.25 8.44
N THR A 224 1.95 14.12 8.75
CA THR A 224 1.06 15.28 8.86
C THR A 224 1.28 15.98 10.21
N LYS A 225 1.91 17.17 10.18
CA LYS A 225 2.21 17.95 11.38
C LYS A 225 0.94 18.21 12.20
N GLY A 226 1.02 17.97 13.51
CA GLY A 226 -0.07 18.23 14.45
C GLY A 226 -1.07 17.09 14.61
N ASP A 227 -1.03 16.08 13.73
CA ASP A 227 -1.85 14.86 13.84
C ASP A 227 -1.43 13.99 15.05
N SER A 228 -2.38 13.26 15.65
CA SER A 228 -2.10 12.37 16.78
C SER A 228 -1.10 11.27 16.41
N VAL A 229 -1.18 10.74 15.18
CA VAL A 229 -0.27 9.70 14.67
C VAL A 229 1.14 10.28 14.49
N SER A 230 1.27 11.51 13.99
CA SER A 230 2.56 12.19 13.87
C SER A 230 3.18 12.53 15.23
N ARG A 231 2.36 12.88 16.24
CA ARG A 231 2.83 13.08 17.62
C ARG A 231 3.36 11.78 18.21
N LEU A 232 2.64 10.66 18.05
CA LEU A 232 3.11 9.35 18.47
C LEU A 232 4.43 8.97 17.80
N ALA A 233 4.55 9.19 16.49
CA ALA A 233 5.78 8.97 15.75
C ALA A 233 6.96 9.83 16.25
N THR A 234 6.68 11.07 16.66
CA THR A 234 7.67 11.97 17.27
C THR A 234 8.13 11.45 18.62
N THR A 235 7.19 10.99 19.47
CA THR A 235 7.47 10.35 20.77
C THR A 235 8.32 9.08 20.59
N LEU A 236 7.96 8.24 19.62
CA LEU A 236 8.71 7.03 19.25
C LEU A 236 10.02 7.33 18.50
N ARG A 237 10.34 8.62 18.27
CA ARG A 237 11.54 9.09 17.58
C ARG A 237 11.75 8.40 16.22
N LEU A 238 10.67 8.23 15.44
CA LEU A 238 10.70 7.64 14.09
C LEU A 238 11.36 8.60 13.09
N ARG A 239 12.67 8.80 13.21
CA ARG A 239 13.46 9.77 12.43
C ARG A 239 13.55 9.44 10.94
N PHE A 240 13.28 8.18 10.56
CA PHE A 240 13.22 7.77 9.16
C PHE A 240 12.13 8.50 8.38
N LEU A 241 11.07 9.01 9.05
CA LEU A 241 9.99 9.74 8.39
C LEU A 241 10.47 10.97 7.63
N LYS A 242 11.60 11.57 8.03
CA LYS A 242 12.23 12.70 7.32
C LYS A 242 12.83 12.33 5.96
N THR A 243 12.99 11.03 5.67
CA THR A 243 13.54 10.52 4.41
C THR A 243 12.47 10.09 3.43
N LEU A 244 11.20 10.22 3.83
CA LEU A 244 10.04 9.88 3.02
C LEU A 244 9.48 11.13 2.32
N PRO A 245 8.73 10.99 1.22
CA PRO A 245 8.09 12.12 0.53
C PRO A 245 7.14 12.86 1.46
N ASP A 246 7.01 14.18 1.35
CA ASP A 246 6.15 14.97 2.22
C ASP A 246 4.66 14.53 2.20
N ALA A 247 3.90 14.95 3.22
CA ALA A 247 2.51 14.55 3.38
C ALA A 247 1.63 14.91 2.16
N GLU A 248 1.90 16.01 1.46
CA GLU A 248 1.09 16.39 0.30
C GLU A 248 1.36 15.47 -0.90
N THR A 249 2.62 15.10 -1.14
CA THR A 249 2.99 14.13 -2.17
C THR A 249 2.37 12.77 -1.89
N LEU A 250 2.42 12.30 -0.65
CA LEU A 250 1.77 11.04 -0.24
C LEU A 250 0.26 11.09 -0.43
N GLU A 251 -0.38 12.22 -0.11
CA GLU A 251 -1.81 12.43 -0.34
C GLU A 251 -2.17 12.37 -1.84
N ARG A 252 -1.37 12.99 -2.70
CA ARG A 252 -1.57 12.96 -4.16
C ARG A 252 -1.43 11.54 -4.71
N LEU A 253 -0.41 10.80 -4.27
CA LEU A 253 -0.19 9.41 -4.68
C LEU A 253 -1.32 8.50 -4.20
N ALA A 254 -1.71 8.60 -2.92
CA ALA A 254 -2.81 7.82 -2.36
C ALA A 254 -4.12 8.06 -3.14
N TYR A 255 -4.41 9.32 -3.46
CA TYR A 255 -5.60 9.69 -4.23
C TYR A 255 -5.60 9.07 -5.63
N ARG A 256 -4.48 9.14 -6.37
CA ARG A 256 -4.35 8.53 -7.72
C ARG A 256 -4.58 7.01 -7.68
N VAL A 257 -3.94 6.32 -6.74
CA VAL A 257 -4.05 4.87 -6.57
C VAL A 257 -5.47 4.48 -6.17
N ASN A 258 -6.09 5.21 -5.23
CA ASN A 258 -7.46 4.94 -4.77
C ASN A 258 -8.52 5.17 -5.87
N ILE A 259 -8.33 6.13 -6.78
CA ILE A 259 -9.23 6.30 -7.93
C ILE A 259 -9.22 5.04 -8.80
N VAL A 260 -8.03 4.50 -9.11
CA VAL A 260 -7.92 3.27 -9.91
C VAL A 260 -8.60 2.11 -9.18
N GLY A 261 -8.36 1.97 -7.88
CA GLY A 261 -9.05 0.98 -7.04
C GLY A 261 -10.57 1.13 -7.07
N PHE A 262 -11.08 2.36 -7.01
CA PHE A 262 -12.51 2.66 -7.05
C PHE A 262 -13.15 2.31 -8.40
N VAL A 263 -12.44 2.52 -9.52
CA VAL A 263 -12.92 2.10 -10.85
C VAL A 263 -13.08 0.58 -10.90
N PHE A 264 -12.06 -0.17 -10.45
CA PHE A 264 -12.16 -1.63 -10.35
C PHE A 264 -13.28 -2.05 -9.39
N TRP A 265 -13.39 -1.44 -8.21
CA TRP A 265 -14.45 -1.77 -7.25
C TRP A 265 -15.86 -1.47 -7.77
N THR A 266 -16.03 -0.41 -8.55
CA THR A 266 -17.30 -0.10 -9.21
C THR A 266 -17.67 -1.21 -10.20
N PHE A 267 -16.70 -1.66 -11.00
CA PHE A 267 -16.91 -2.80 -11.89
C PHE A 267 -17.21 -4.09 -11.11
N THR A 268 -16.58 -4.30 -9.96
CA THR A 268 -16.88 -5.43 -9.06
C THR A 268 -18.35 -5.45 -8.65
N LEU A 269 -18.92 -4.31 -8.24
CA LEU A 269 -20.34 -4.22 -7.88
C LEU A 269 -21.25 -4.57 -9.07
N ILE A 270 -20.96 -4.01 -10.26
CA ILE A 270 -21.76 -4.26 -11.47
C ILE A 270 -21.66 -5.73 -11.90
N ALA A 271 -20.44 -6.25 -12.04
CA ALA A 271 -20.19 -7.64 -12.43
C ALA A 271 -20.75 -8.61 -11.38
N GLY A 272 -20.72 -8.24 -10.09
CA GLY A 272 -21.30 -9.02 -9.00
C GLY A 272 -22.81 -9.14 -9.13
N ALA A 273 -23.51 -8.03 -9.38
CA ALA A 273 -24.96 -8.05 -9.59
C ALA A 273 -25.36 -8.90 -10.81
N ILE A 274 -24.61 -8.79 -11.90
CA ILE A 274 -24.84 -9.58 -13.13
C ILE A 274 -24.60 -11.07 -12.89
N TRP A 275 -23.58 -11.42 -12.09
CA TRP A 275 -23.31 -12.80 -11.71
C TRP A 275 -24.41 -13.34 -10.78
N ALA A 276 -24.87 -12.53 -9.82
CA ALA A 276 -25.91 -12.90 -8.88
C ALA A 276 -27.23 -13.27 -9.57
N GLU A 277 -27.59 -12.53 -10.62
CA GLU A 277 -28.79 -12.85 -11.42
C GLU A 277 -28.68 -14.24 -12.06
N ARG A 278 -27.52 -14.58 -12.62
CA ARG A 278 -27.32 -15.91 -13.23
C ARG A 278 -27.23 -17.04 -12.22
N ALA A 279 -26.71 -16.77 -11.03
CA ALA A 279 -26.50 -17.80 -10.00
C ALA A 279 -27.77 -18.06 -9.17
N TRP A 280 -28.55 -17.02 -8.88
CA TRP A 280 -29.68 -17.09 -7.93
C TRP A 280 -30.98 -16.43 -8.44
N GLY A 281 -31.04 -16.00 -9.70
CA GLY A 281 -32.24 -15.43 -10.31
C GLY A 281 -32.56 -13.99 -9.88
N ARG A 282 -31.64 -13.29 -9.23
CA ARG A 282 -31.80 -11.88 -8.81
C ARG A 282 -30.47 -11.12 -8.78
N TYR A 283 -30.51 -9.83 -9.13
CA TYR A 283 -29.33 -8.96 -9.16
C TYR A 283 -28.77 -8.59 -7.78
N TRP A 284 -29.62 -8.60 -6.74
CA TRP A 284 -29.24 -8.18 -5.39
C TRP A 284 -30.14 -8.87 -4.37
N GLY A 285 -29.56 -9.30 -3.25
CA GLY A 285 -30.20 -10.02 -2.16
C GLY A 285 -30.11 -9.37 -0.78
N TRP A 286 -29.44 -8.23 -0.63
CA TRP A 286 -29.14 -7.60 0.66
C TRP A 286 -28.41 -8.51 1.63
N ASP A 287 -27.62 -9.46 1.13
CA ASP A 287 -26.83 -10.30 2.01
C ASP A 287 -25.64 -9.52 2.59
N THR A 288 -25.04 -10.04 3.66
CA THR A 288 -24.00 -9.29 4.38
C THR A 288 -22.85 -8.90 3.46
N LYS A 289 -22.44 -9.76 2.53
CA LYS A 289 -21.30 -9.47 1.66
C LYS A 289 -21.64 -8.43 0.61
N GLU A 290 -22.82 -8.54 -0.01
CA GLU A 290 -23.35 -7.51 -0.91
C GLU A 290 -23.40 -6.14 -0.20
N VAL A 291 -23.99 -6.08 1.00
CA VAL A 291 -24.09 -4.85 1.80
C VAL A 291 -22.71 -4.26 2.10
N TRP A 292 -21.73 -5.08 2.52
CA TRP A 292 -20.39 -4.59 2.81
C TRP A 292 -19.64 -4.13 1.57
N THR A 293 -19.81 -4.79 0.41
CA THR A 293 -19.25 -4.30 -0.85
C THR A 293 -19.80 -2.93 -1.23
N PHE A 294 -21.10 -2.68 -0.97
CA PHE A 294 -21.72 -1.38 -1.15
C PHE A 294 -21.24 -0.34 -0.13
N ILE A 295 -21.09 -0.70 1.15
CA ILE A 295 -20.50 0.19 2.19
C ILE A 295 -19.11 0.64 1.76
N ILE A 296 -18.25 -0.28 1.32
CA ILE A 296 -16.90 0.05 0.83
C ILE A 296 -16.99 1.03 -0.34
N TRP A 297 -17.88 0.76 -1.29
CA TRP A 297 -18.09 1.64 -2.43
C TRP A 297 -18.51 3.06 -2.00
N VAL A 298 -19.45 3.19 -1.06
CA VAL A 298 -19.91 4.48 -0.52
C VAL A 298 -18.78 5.21 0.22
N ILE A 299 -17.97 4.51 1.02
CA ILE A 299 -16.82 5.12 1.72
C ILE A 299 -15.82 5.69 0.70
N TYR A 300 -15.48 4.93 -0.34
CA TYR A 300 -14.52 5.40 -1.35
C TYR A 300 -15.10 6.47 -2.28
N ALA A 301 -16.39 6.38 -2.64
CA ALA A 301 -17.09 7.44 -3.36
C ALA A 301 -17.10 8.73 -2.53
N GLY A 302 -17.42 8.62 -1.24
CA GLY A 302 -17.36 9.71 -0.26
C GLY A 302 -15.94 10.27 -0.10
N TYR A 303 -14.90 9.43 -0.08
CA TYR A 303 -13.50 9.86 -0.06
C TYR A 303 -13.13 10.68 -1.29
N ILE A 304 -13.49 10.21 -2.49
CA ILE A 304 -13.19 10.91 -3.75
C ILE A 304 -13.98 12.23 -3.83
N HIS A 305 -15.27 12.20 -3.46
CA HIS A 305 -16.12 13.38 -3.43
C HIS A 305 -15.62 14.41 -2.41
N ALA A 306 -15.31 13.97 -1.19
CA ALA A 306 -14.73 14.82 -0.14
C ALA A 306 -13.46 15.51 -0.65
N ARG A 307 -12.57 14.78 -1.33
CA ARG A 307 -11.34 15.34 -1.93
C ARG A 307 -11.59 16.40 -3.02
N ALA A 308 -12.73 16.36 -3.69
CA ALA A 308 -13.15 17.39 -4.63
C ALA A 308 -13.72 18.65 -3.92
N THR A 309 -14.08 18.53 -2.64
CA THR A 309 -14.63 19.63 -1.84
C THR A 309 -13.59 20.30 -0.94
N ARG A 310 -13.77 21.61 -0.67
CA ARG A 310 -12.84 22.39 0.15
C ARG A 310 -12.89 21.92 1.62
N GLY A 311 -11.73 21.69 2.23
CA GLY A 311 -11.60 21.40 3.67
C GLY A 311 -11.39 19.93 4.06
N TRP A 312 -11.32 19.02 3.08
CA TRP A 312 -11.10 17.58 3.30
C TRP A 312 -9.69 17.09 2.95
N ARG A 313 -8.71 18.01 2.79
CA ARG A 313 -7.31 17.66 2.55
C ARG A 313 -6.55 17.33 3.84
N GLY A 314 -5.35 16.78 3.73
CA GLY A 314 -4.50 16.43 4.88
C GLY A 314 -5.06 15.25 5.69
N SER A 315 -4.95 15.29 7.02
CA SER A 315 -5.32 14.16 7.91
C SER A 315 -6.71 13.60 7.68
N ARG A 316 -7.70 14.44 7.40
CA ARG A 316 -9.09 14.01 7.19
C ARG A 316 -9.23 13.06 6.00
N SER A 317 -8.54 13.38 4.89
CA SER A 317 -8.51 12.49 3.72
C SER A 317 -7.86 11.15 4.03
N ALA A 318 -6.75 11.18 4.77
CA ALA A 318 -5.99 9.97 5.09
C ALA A 318 -6.81 9.03 5.99
N TRP A 319 -7.53 9.57 6.97
CA TRP A 319 -8.44 8.78 7.80
C TRP A 319 -9.58 8.16 6.99
N LEU A 320 -10.18 8.88 6.04
CA LEU A 320 -11.21 8.31 5.16
C LEU A 320 -10.67 7.14 4.34
N ALA A 321 -9.47 7.26 3.78
CA ALA A 321 -8.83 6.16 3.04
C ALA A 321 -8.51 4.95 3.94
N ILE A 322 -8.01 5.19 5.16
CA ILE A 322 -7.73 4.11 6.13
C ILE A 322 -9.01 3.42 6.57
N VAL A 323 -10.09 4.16 6.82
CA VAL A 323 -11.40 3.59 7.14
C VAL A 323 -11.92 2.76 5.97
N GLY A 324 -11.78 3.25 4.74
CA GLY A 324 -12.14 2.52 3.53
C GLY A 324 -11.36 1.20 3.39
N PHE A 325 -10.04 1.23 3.56
CA PHE A 325 -9.23 0.00 3.52
C PHE A 325 -9.54 -0.94 4.69
N SER A 326 -9.82 -0.41 5.89
CA SER A 326 -10.24 -1.22 7.03
C SER A 326 -11.59 -1.91 6.77
N ALA A 327 -12.53 -1.25 6.10
CA ALA A 327 -13.79 -1.86 5.66
C ALA A 327 -13.55 -2.98 4.63
N VAL A 328 -12.57 -2.83 3.73
CA VAL A 328 -12.16 -3.91 2.80
C VAL A 328 -11.62 -5.12 3.57
N LEU A 329 -10.74 -4.91 4.55
CA LEU A 329 -10.21 -6.00 5.39
C LEU A 329 -11.31 -6.66 6.23
N PHE A 330 -12.25 -5.87 6.77
CA PHE A 330 -13.39 -6.38 7.51
C PHE A 330 -14.29 -7.25 6.62
N ASN A 331 -14.61 -6.80 5.40
CA ASN A 331 -15.37 -7.58 4.44
C ASN A 331 -14.64 -8.86 4.02
N PHE A 332 -13.32 -8.78 3.82
CA PHE A 332 -12.53 -9.95 3.43
C PHE A 332 -12.42 -10.98 4.56
N GLY A 333 -12.02 -10.57 5.76
CA GLY A 333 -11.77 -11.49 6.87
C GLY A 333 -13.02 -11.78 7.69
N VAL A 334 -13.70 -10.75 8.21
CA VAL A 334 -14.79 -10.94 9.17
C VAL A 334 -16.07 -11.40 8.48
N VAL A 335 -16.48 -10.72 7.40
CA VAL A 335 -17.74 -11.05 6.71
C VAL A 335 -17.68 -12.45 6.11
N ASN A 336 -16.57 -12.82 5.46
CA ASN A 336 -16.47 -14.17 4.89
C ASN A 336 -16.40 -15.27 5.94
N VAL A 337 -15.77 -15.04 7.11
CA VAL A 337 -15.57 -16.09 8.12
C VAL A 337 -16.77 -16.22 9.07
N PHE A 338 -17.36 -15.11 9.51
CA PHE A 338 -18.33 -15.11 10.62
C PHE A 338 -19.78 -14.93 10.19
N PHE A 339 -20.04 -14.43 8.98
CA PHE A 339 -21.41 -14.18 8.52
C PHE A 339 -21.82 -15.22 7.47
N LYS A 340 -23.05 -15.71 7.59
CA LYS A 340 -23.65 -16.64 6.63
C LYS A 340 -24.38 -15.86 5.54
N GLY A 341 -24.26 -16.31 4.30
CA GLY A 341 -24.92 -15.71 3.14
C GLY A 341 -24.63 -16.50 1.87
N LEU A 342 -25.37 -16.22 0.79
CA LEU A 342 -25.17 -16.90 -0.49
C LEU A 342 -23.81 -16.58 -1.13
N HIS A 343 -23.21 -15.47 -0.71
CA HIS A 343 -21.89 -15.04 -1.14
C HIS A 343 -20.78 -15.30 -0.11
N ALA A 344 -21.10 -15.95 1.02
CA ALA A 344 -20.10 -16.36 2.01
C ALA A 344 -19.31 -17.56 1.45
N TYR A 345 -18.20 -17.26 0.76
CA TYR A 345 -17.29 -18.25 0.19
C TYR A 345 -16.13 -18.52 1.13
N SER A 346 -16.39 -18.70 2.43
CA SER A 346 -15.33 -19.10 3.37
C SER A 346 -14.64 -20.36 2.85
N GLY A 347 -15.45 -21.35 2.47
CA GLY A 347 -15.00 -22.69 2.15
C GLY A 347 -14.27 -23.37 3.32
N LEU A 348 -14.40 -22.80 4.52
CA LEU A 348 -13.84 -23.25 5.79
C LEU A 348 -14.85 -24.12 6.55
#